data_AF-A0A369NR30-F1
#
_entry.id   AF-A0A369NR30-F1
#
_cell.length_a   1.000
_cell.length_b   1.000
_cell.length_c   1.000
_cell.angle_alpha   90.00
_cell.angle_beta   90.00
_cell.angle_gamma   90.00
#
_symmetry.space_group_name_H-M   'P 1'
#
loop_
_entity.id
_entity.type
_entity.pdbx_description
1 polymer ?
#
loop_
_entity_poly.entity_id
_entity_poly.type
_entity_poly.pdbx_seq_one_letter_code
_entity_poly.pdbx_strand_id
1 'polypeptide(L)'
;MNKESYVKAVAKRLTCSKARQAEFVRDLESDIAAALSAGETWEQVESRMGDPRQVAQEFNEDLSEAERAAGKKRKRTKTIAIVAAVAVVMVAIIGAATWWVSPKTAPAGQSSHQTEQQVIERAQEVVALLDAGDYETLQSMSIDEMKVGLNAEMMEQAREITVPGDWGAFESFGNAYATEISQSGQVFDVVEVVAVYEKATVTYGISFLNGEELAGIRMR
;
A
#
# COMPACT_ATOMS: atom_id res chain seq x y z
N MET A 1 39.26 -17.18 19.68
CA MET A 1 38.27 -16.07 19.50
C MET A 1 38.76 -14.88 20.33
N ASN A 2 38.17 -13.68 20.32
CA ASN A 2 38.57 -12.65 21.32
C ASN A 2 37.68 -12.73 22.57
N LYS A 3 38.14 -12.19 23.70
CA LYS A 3 37.44 -12.28 24.99
C LYS A 3 35.97 -11.82 24.95
N GLU A 4 35.70 -10.71 24.26
CA GLU A 4 34.35 -10.14 24.16
C GLU A 4 33.42 -11.06 23.36
N SER A 5 33.94 -11.62 22.27
CA SER A 5 33.19 -12.58 21.45
C SER A 5 32.94 -13.89 22.22
N TYR A 6 33.88 -14.31 23.07
CA TYR A 6 33.73 -15.47 23.96
C TYR A 6 32.59 -15.28 24.95
N VAL A 7 32.64 -14.21 25.75
CA VAL A 7 31.61 -13.90 26.74
C VAL A 7 30.25 -13.74 26.07
N LYS A 8 30.19 -13.06 24.93
CA LYS A 8 28.94 -12.91 24.14
C LYS A 8 28.42 -14.25 23.63
N ALA A 9 29.29 -15.16 23.21
CA ALA A 9 28.93 -16.49 22.73
C ALA A 9 28.35 -17.36 23.85
N VAL A 10 28.92 -17.30 25.06
CA VAL A 10 28.37 -17.96 26.26
C VAL A 10 27.03 -17.35 26.63
N ALA A 11 26.97 -16.02 26.78
CA ALA A 11 25.78 -15.29 27.18
C ALA A 11 24.57 -15.61 26.29
N LYS A 12 24.74 -15.63 24.95
CA LYS A 12 23.65 -15.92 23.99
C LYS A 12 23.04 -17.32 24.17
N ARG A 13 23.79 -18.26 24.74
CA ARG A 13 23.40 -19.67 24.93
C ARG A 13 22.81 -19.96 26.30
N LEU A 14 22.88 -19.03 27.24
CA LEU A 14 22.23 -19.16 28.54
C LEU A 14 20.70 -19.12 28.40
N THR A 15 20.03 -19.98 29.16
CA THR A 15 18.56 -20.17 29.13
C THR A 15 17.84 -19.64 30.36
N CYS A 16 18.55 -18.91 31.23
CA CYS A 16 18.07 -18.34 32.49
C CYS A 16 17.38 -16.97 32.35
N SER A 17 16.96 -16.40 33.48
CA SER A 17 16.44 -15.03 33.57
C SER A 17 17.48 -13.97 33.14
N LYS A 18 17.02 -12.75 32.85
CA LYS A 18 17.93 -11.64 32.49
C LYS A 18 18.90 -11.30 33.63
N ALA A 19 18.40 -11.33 34.86
CA ALA A 19 19.21 -11.04 36.04
C ALA A 19 20.31 -12.08 36.22
N ARG A 20 19.94 -13.37 36.17
CA ARG A 20 20.89 -14.48 36.30
C ARG A 20 21.92 -14.55 35.17
N GLN A 21 21.50 -14.20 33.95
CA GLN A 21 22.43 -14.06 32.81
C GLN A 21 23.44 -12.92 33.03
N ALA A 22 23.00 -11.77 33.57
CA ALA A 22 23.87 -10.63 33.81
C ALA A 22 24.87 -10.90 34.94
N GLU A 23 24.44 -11.58 36.00
CA GLU A 23 25.29 -12.04 37.09
C GLU A 23 26.39 -12.97 36.57
N PHE A 24 26.02 -14.04 35.85
CA PHE A 24 27.00 -14.98 35.29
C PHE A 24 28.00 -14.31 34.34
N VAL A 25 27.53 -13.40 33.48
CA VAL A 25 28.41 -12.67 32.55
C VAL A 25 29.39 -11.78 33.30
N ARG A 26 28.94 -11.05 34.33
CA ARG A 26 29.79 -10.20 35.15
C ARG A 26 30.86 -11.02 35.88
N ASP A 27 30.46 -12.16 36.44
CA ASP A 27 31.38 -13.03 37.18
C ASP A 27 32.42 -13.65 36.22
N LEU A 28 31.98 -14.11 35.04
CA LEU A 28 32.87 -14.59 33.98
C LEU A 28 33.85 -13.52 33.50
N GLU A 29 33.39 -12.29 33.29
CA GLU A 29 34.25 -11.16 32.89
C GLU A 29 35.27 -10.80 33.98
N SER A 30 34.86 -10.88 35.25
CA SER A 30 35.73 -10.66 36.40
C SER A 30 36.84 -11.72 36.47
N ASP A 31 36.49 -12.99 36.29
CA ASP A 31 37.46 -14.10 36.31
C ASP A 31 38.48 -13.99 35.16
N ILE A 32 38.01 -13.65 33.95
CA ILE A 32 38.88 -13.38 32.80
C ILE A 32 39.80 -12.20 33.12
N ALA A 33 39.27 -11.11 33.66
CA ALA A 33 40.05 -9.92 33.98
C ALA A 33 41.13 -10.19 35.05
N ALA A 34 40.80 -10.99 36.07
CA ALA A 34 41.74 -11.40 37.11
C ALA A 34 42.89 -12.26 36.53
N ALA A 35 42.57 -13.23 35.68
CA ALA A 35 43.56 -14.09 35.02
C ALA A 35 44.51 -13.29 34.12
N LEU A 36 43.97 -12.37 33.31
CA LEU A 36 44.79 -11.49 32.48
C LEU A 36 45.67 -10.55 33.31
N SER A 37 45.17 -10.06 34.45
CA SER A 37 45.93 -9.20 35.37
C SER A 37 47.05 -9.95 36.10
N ALA A 38 46.89 -11.27 36.29
CA ALA A 38 47.91 -12.15 36.84
C ALA A 38 49.02 -12.51 35.82
N GLY A 39 48.92 -12.01 34.57
CA GLY A 39 49.91 -12.22 33.52
C GLY A 39 49.61 -13.40 32.60
N GLU A 40 48.44 -14.03 32.69
CA GLU A 40 48.02 -15.05 31.72
C GLU A 40 47.68 -14.40 30.37
N THR A 41 48.03 -15.07 29.28
CA THR A 41 47.59 -14.69 27.93
C THR A 41 46.14 -15.10 27.71
N TRP A 42 45.43 -14.40 26.82
CA TRP A 42 44.04 -14.74 26.51
C TRP A 42 43.90 -16.18 25.98
N GLU A 43 44.86 -16.66 25.19
CA GLU A 43 44.88 -18.01 24.64
C GLU A 43 44.94 -19.08 25.73
N GLN A 44 45.70 -18.83 26.81
CA GLN A 44 45.77 -19.71 27.98
C GLN A 44 44.43 -19.72 28.74
N VAL A 45 43.82 -18.55 28.91
CA VAL A 45 42.50 -18.41 29.57
C VAL A 45 41.40 -19.08 28.75
N GLU A 46 41.36 -18.87 27.43
CA GLU A 46 40.41 -19.49 26.50
C GLU A 46 40.56 -21.02 26.49
N SER A 47 41.80 -21.52 26.44
CA SER A 47 42.08 -22.97 26.50
C SER A 47 41.65 -23.60 27.82
N ARG A 48 41.74 -22.87 28.94
CA ARG A 48 41.31 -23.35 30.26
C ARG A 48 39.80 -23.35 30.41
N MET A 49 39.13 -22.33 29.88
CA MET A 49 37.67 -22.19 29.96
C MET A 49 36.93 -23.12 29.00
N GLY A 50 37.57 -23.54 27.91
CA GLY A 50 37.01 -24.53 26.98
C GLY A 50 36.01 -23.94 25.98
N ASP A 51 35.14 -24.78 25.42
CA ASP A 51 34.19 -24.34 24.38
C ASP A 51 33.04 -23.52 25.01
N PRO A 52 32.70 -22.33 24.49
CA PRO A 52 31.61 -21.49 24.99
C PRO A 52 30.24 -22.18 25.06
N ARG A 53 30.00 -23.19 24.22
CA ARG A 53 28.75 -23.98 24.21
C ARG A 53 28.72 -24.91 25.40
N GLN A 54 29.84 -25.56 25.73
CA GLN A 54 29.97 -26.46 26.87
C GLN A 54 29.80 -25.67 28.17
N VAL A 55 30.50 -24.54 28.32
CA VAL A 55 30.35 -23.65 29.48
C VAL A 55 28.89 -23.20 29.67
N ALA A 56 28.22 -22.82 28.58
CA ALA A 56 26.81 -22.45 28.66
C ALA A 56 25.89 -23.65 28.95
N GLN A 57 26.24 -24.85 28.47
CA GLN A 57 25.46 -26.07 28.68
C GLN A 57 25.53 -26.52 30.13
N GLU A 58 26.73 -26.61 30.72
CA GLU A 58 26.94 -26.95 32.13
C GLU A 58 26.15 -26.00 33.03
N PHE A 59 26.27 -24.69 32.81
CA PHE A 59 25.49 -23.71 33.55
C PHE A 59 23.97 -23.91 33.40
N ASN A 60 23.50 -24.26 32.20
CA ASN A 60 22.08 -24.49 31.94
C ASN A 60 21.56 -25.77 32.62
N GLU A 61 22.39 -26.80 32.73
CA GLU A 61 22.07 -28.08 33.38
C GLU A 61 21.82 -27.88 34.88
N ASP A 62 22.56 -26.98 35.52
CA ASP A 62 22.43 -26.62 36.95
C ASP A 62 21.30 -25.63 37.26
N LEU A 63 20.59 -25.12 36.25
CA LEU A 63 19.49 -24.18 36.48
C LEU A 63 18.30 -24.85 37.16
N SER A 64 17.79 -24.18 38.20
CA SER A 64 16.50 -24.51 38.79
C SER A 64 15.36 -24.40 37.77
N GLU A 65 14.28 -25.16 38.00
CA GLU A 65 13.09 -25.10 37.15
C GLU A 65 12.48 -23.69 37.08
N ALA A 66 12.53 -22.94 38.19
CA ALA A 66 12.07 -21.56 38.26
C ALA A 66 12.88 -20.62 37.35
N GLU A 67 14.21 -20.75 37.34
CA GLU A 67 15.08 -19.95 36.48
C GLU A 67 14.94 -20.31 35.00
N ARG A 68 14.78 -21.61 34.69
CA ARG A 68 14.47 -22.07 33.32
C ARG A 68 13.13 -21.52 32.85
N ALA A 69 12.10 -21.52 33.70
CA ALA A 69 10.79 -20.97 33.39
C ALA A 69 10.85 -19.45 33.16
N ALA A 70 11.61 -18.71 33.99
CA ALA A 70 11.81 -17.27 33.83
C ALA A 70 12.53 -16.93 32.52
N GLY A 71 13.55 -17.70 32.14
CA GLY A 71 14.25 -17.53 30.86
C GLY A 71 13.38 -17.87 29.64
N LYS A 72 12.57 -18.93 29.72
CA LYS A 72 11.54 -19.25 28.70
C LYS A 72 10.52 -18.11 28.56
N LYS A 73 10.01 -17.59 29.69
CA LYS A 73 9.07 -16.45 29.70
C LYS A 73 9.68 -15.22 29.03
N ARG A 74 10.93 -14.87 29.36
CA ARG A 74 11.65 -13.76 28.70
C ARG A 74 11.77 -13.94 27.19
N LYS A 75 12.20 -15.13 26.73
CA LYS A 75 12.32 -15.42 25.28
C LYS A 75 10.96 -15.33 24.58
N ARG A 76 9.91 -15.87 25.19
CA ARG A 76 8.53 -15.79 24.69
C ARG A 76 8.05 -14.34 24.62
N THR A 77 8.19 -13.55 25.68
CA THR A 77 7.79 -12.13 25.69
C THR A 77 8.55 -11.31 24.65
N LYS A 78 9.85 -11.52 24.50
CA LYS A 78 10.65 -10.86 23.45
C LYS A 78 10.16 -11.24 22.04
N THR A 79 9.85 -12.51 21.83
CA THR A 79 9.33 -13.00 20.54
C THR A 79 7.96 -12.41 20.24
N ILE A 80 7.05 -12.40 21.22
CA ILE A 80 5.72 -11.78 21.10
C ILE A 80 5.85 -10.30 20.77
N ALA A 81 6.75 -9.56 21.45
CA ALA A 81 6.96 -8.15 21.18
C ALA A 81 7.47 -7.89 19.75
N ILE A 82 8.39 -8.72 19.25
CA ILE A 82 8.88 -8.62 17.87
C ILE A 82 7.75 -8.93 16.87
N VAL A 83 7.00 -10.01 17.09
CA VAL A 83 5.87 -10.38 16.22
C VAL A 83 4.81 -9.28 16.21
N ALA A 84 4.47 -8.71 17.37
CA ALA A 84 3.54 -7.60 17.48
C ALA A 84 4.05 -6.35 16.72
N ALA A 85 5.34 -6.01 16.84
CA ALA A 85 5.92 -4.89 16.12
C ALA A 85 5.88 -5.10 14.59
N VAL A 86 6.21 -6.30 14.12
CA VAL A 86 6.11 -6.65 12.68
C VAL A 86 4.66 -6.59 12.19
N ALA A 87 3.70 -7.08 12.98
CA ALA A 87 2.28 -7.00 12.63
C ALA A 87 1.80 -5.55 12.48
N VAL A 88 2.22 -4.64 13.36
CA VAL A 88 1.89 -3.20 13.26
C VAL A 88 2.45 -2.58 11.97
N VAL A 89 3.70 -2.89 11.61
CA VAL A 89 4.31 -2.40 10.37
C VAL A 89 3.55 -2.92 9.14
N MET A 90 3.16 -4.20 9.13
CA MET A 90 2.37 -4.77 8.04
C MET A 90 1.01 -4.10 7.90
N VAL A 91 0.31 -3.83 9.01
CA VAL A 91 -0.95 -3.08 9.01
C VAL A 91 -0.76 -1.66 8.49
N ALA A 92 0.32 -0.97 8.86
CA ALA A 92 0.62 0.36 8.36
C ALA A 92 0.92 0.37 6.85
N ILE A 93 1.67 -0.62 6.35
CA ILE A 93 1.94 -0.77 4.91
C ILE A 93 0.64 -1.05 4.15
N ILE A 94 -0.19 -1.97 4.63
CA ILE A 94 -1.49 -2.27 4.01
C ILE A 94 -2.39 -1.03 4.03
N GLY A 95 -2.47 -0.32 5.15
CA GLY A 95 -3.25 0.92 5.29
C GLY A 95 -2.75 2.04 4.36
N ALA A 96 -1.43 2.18 4.19
CA ALA A 96 -0.86 3.12 3.25
C ALA A 96 -1.16 2.72 1.80
N ALA A 97 -1.08 1.43 1.47
CA ALA A 97 -1.40 0.92 0.15
C ALA A 97 -2.89 1.12 -0.18
N THR A 98 -3.80 0.82 0.74
CA THR A 98 -5.25 1.05 0.55
C THR A 98 -5.54 2.55 0.38
N TRP A 99 -4.95 3.41 1.21
CA TRP A 99 -5.07 4.86 1.05
C TRP A 99 -4.51 5.38 -0.29
N TRP A 100 -3.43 4.78 -0.80
CA TRP A 100 -2.82 5.17 -2.07
C TRP A 100 -3.72 4.86 -3.28
N VAL A 101 -4.38 3.70 -3.26
CA VAL A 101 -5.28 3.27 -4.36
C VAL A 101 -6.70 3.79 -4.22
N SER A 102 -7.08 4.35 -3.06
CA SER A 102 -8.38 4.99 -2.86
C SER A 102 -8.54 6.20 -3.79
N PRO A 103 -9.65 6.30 -4.53
CA PRO A 103 -9.93 7.46 -5.36
C PRO A 103 -10.06 8.70 -4.47
N LYS A 104 -9.32 9.75 -4.82
CA LYS A 104 -9.40 11.06 -4.17
C LYS A 104 -10.20 11.99 -5.06
N THR A 105 -11.19 12.66 -4.49
CA THR A 105 -12.04 13.59 -5.23
C THR A 105 -11.63 15.04 -4.99
N ALA A 106 -11.70 15.87 -6.02
CA ALA A 106 -11.52 17.31 -5.98
C ALA A 106 -12.59 18.01 -6.86
N PRO A 107 -12.73 19.34 -6.76
CA PRO A 107 -13.52 20.11 -7.73
C PRO A 107 -13.01 19.83 -9.16
N ALA A 108 -13.92 19.68 -10.12
CA ALA A 108 -13.55 19.42 -11.50
C ALA A 108 -12.68 20.55 -12.08
N GLY A 109 -11.72 20.17 -12.91
CA GLY A 109 -10.80 21.09 -13.56
C GLY A 109 -9.68 21.62 -12.66
N GLN A 110 -9.56 21.13 -11.42
CA GLN A 110 -8.53 21.59 -10.48
C GLN A 110 -7.12 21.37 -11.02
N SER A 111 -6.85 20.20 -11.60
CA SER A 111 -5.54 19.83 -12.17
C SER A 111 -5.28 20.46 -13.54
N SER A 112 -6.33 20.65 -14.35
CA SER A 112 -6.26 21.22 -15.70
C SER A 112 -6.41 22.75 -15.73
N HIS A 113 -6.59 23.38 -14.56
CA HIS A 113 -6.89 24.81 -14.42
C HIS A 113 -8.15 25.28 -15.17
N GLN A 114 -9.10 24.38 -15.36
CA GLN A 114 -10.41 24.66 -15.93
C GLN A 114 -11.42 24.95 -14.82
N THR A 115 -12.49 25.68 -15.17
CA THR A 115 -13.65 25.78 -14.28
C THR A 115 -14.55 24.57 -14.43
N GLU A 116 -15.31 24.24 -13.39
CA GLU A 116 -16.30 23.16 -13.44
C GLU A 116 -17.26 23.33 -14.63
N GLN A 117 -17.67 24.57 -14.92
CA GLN A 117 -18.53 24.88 -16.06
C GLN A 117 -17.88 24.56 -17.41
N GLN A 118 -16.59 24.87 -17.60
CA GLN A 118 -15.87 24.54 -18.84
C GLN A 118 -15.78 23.03 -19.06
N VAL A 119 -15.56 22.28 -17.98
CA VAL A 119 -15.52 20.81 -18.02
C VAL A 119 -16.90 20.25 -18.39
N ILE A 120 -17.98 20.81 -17.84
CA ILE A 120 -19.37 20.44 -18.18
C ILE A 120 -19.71 20.77 -19.64
N GLU A 121 -19.37 21.97 -20.12
CA GLU A 121 -19.62 22.39 -21.50
C GLU A 121 -18.92 21.46 -22.49
N ARG A 122 -17.68 21.05 -22.18
CA ARG A 122 -16.94 20.07 -22.99
C ARG A 122 -17.59 18.69 -22.99
N ALA A 123 -18.13 18.24 -21.85
CA ALA A 123 -18.90 17.00 -21.81
C ALA A 123 -20.19 17.09 -22.63
N GLN A 124 -20.88 18.23 -22.61
CA GLN A 124 -22.06 18.48 -23.45
C GLN A 124 -21.71 18.47 -24.94
N GLU A 125 -20.56 19.03 -25.33
CA GLU A 125 -20.04 18.94 -26.70
C GLU A 125 -19.82 17.49 -27.13
N VAL A 126 -19.23 16.65 -26.27
CA VAL A 126 -19.08 15.21 -26.53
C VAL A 126 -20.44 14.54 -26.77
N VAL A 127 -21.48 14.85 -25.97
CA VAL A 127 -22.83 14.32 -26.20
C VAL A 127 -23.39 14.80 -27.55
N ALA A 128 -23.19 16.06 -27.91
CA ALA A 128 -23.64 16.59 -29.20
C ALA A 128 -22.95 15.90 -30.38
N LEU A 129 -21.63 15.63 -30.29
CA LEU A 129 -20.89 14.89 -31.31
C LEU A 129 -21.37 13.43 -31.42
N LEU A 130 -21.68 12.78 -30.28
CA LEU A 130 -22.27 11.44 -30.26
C LEU A 130 -23.65 11.39 -30.91
N ASP A 131 -24.43 12.46 -30.79
CA ASP A 131 -25.74 12.58 -31.41
C ASP A 131 -25.67 12.87 -32.92
N ALA A 132 -24.72 13.71 -33.32
CA ALA A 132 -24.42 13.98 -34.72
C ALA A 132 -23.76 12.80 -35.44
N GLY A 133 -23.29 11.78 -34.71
CA GLY A 133 -22.54 10.66 -35.26
C GLY A 133 -21.13 11.05 -35.74
N ASP A 134 -20.57 12.15 -35.24
CA ASP A 134 -19.23 12.63 -35.60
C ASP A 134 -18.16 11.89 -34.79
N TYR A 135 -17.96 10.62 -35.15
CA TYR A 135 -16.99 9.76 -34.52
C TYR A 135 -15.54 10.12 -34.87
N GLU A 136 -15.30 10.77 -36.01
CA GLU A 136 -13.95 11.18 -36.41
C GLU A 136 -13.42 12.24 -35.44
N THR A 137 -14.22 13.27 -35.15
CA THR A 137 -13.87 14.30 -34.17
C THR A 137 -13.69 13.68 -32.78
N LEU A 138 -14.61 12.81 -32.34
CA LEU A 138 -14.51 12.13 -31.04
C LEU A 138 -13.23 11.29 -30.93
N GLN A 139 -12.87 10.54 -31.97
CA GLN A 139 -11.63 9.77 -32.00
C GLN A 139 -10.40 10.67 -31.93
N SER A 140 -10.43 11.83 -32.60
CA SER A 140 -9.28 12.77 -32.63
C SER A 140 -8.98 13.40 -31.27
N MET A 141 -9.99 13.59 -30.42
CA MET A 141 -9.87 14.17 -29.09
C MET A 141 -9.78 13.12 -27.97
N SER A 142 -9.74 11.84 -28.33
CA SER A 142 -9.71 10.69 -27.42
C SER A 142 -8.34 10.08 -27.27
N ILE A 143 -8.11 9.46 -26.12
CA ILE A 143 -6.97 8.55 -25.92
C ILE A 143 -7.04 7.37 -26.90
N ASP A 144 -5.89 6.79 -27.22
CA ASP A 144 -5.76 5.75 -28.24
C ASP A 144 -6.66 4.53 -27.96
N GLU A 145 -6.81 4.14 -26.69
CA GLU A 145 -7.61 3.00 -26.26
C GLU A 145 -9.10 3.16 -26.58
N MET A 146 -9.61 4.39 -26.63
CA MET A 146 -11.03 4.65 -26.89
C MET A 146 -11.39 4.59 -28.38
N LYS A 147 -10.43 4.86 -29.27
CA LYS A 147 -10.70 5.07 -30.70
C LYS A 147 -11.41 3.88 -31.35
N VAL A 148 -11.09 2.66 -30.92
CA VAL A 148 -11.68 1.42 -31.43
C VAL A 148 -13.18 1.31 -31.10
N GLY A 149 -13.61 1.84 -29.94
CA GLY A 149 -15.00 1.78 -29.48
C GLY A 149 -15.88 2.95 -29.96
N LEU A 150 -15.28 4.01 -30.49
CA LEU A 150 -16.00 5.21 -30.95
C LEU A 150 -16.41 5.05 -32.41
N ASN A 151 -17.42 4.24 -32.68
CA ASN A 151 -17.97 4.05 -34.02
C ASN A 151 -19.48 3.79 -33.98
N ALA A 152 -20.15 3.94 -35.13
CA ALA A 152 -21.59 3.80 -35.24
C ALA A 152 -22.14 2.49 -34.66
N GLU A 153 -21.50 1.36 -34.98
CA GLU A 153 -21.96 0.03 -34.57
C GLU A 153 -21.92 -0.14 -33.04
N MET A 154 -20.79 0.23 -32.41
CA MET A 154 -20.63 0.11 -30.96
C MET A 154 -21.53 1.10 -30.21
N MET A 155 -21.74 2.29 -30.77
CA MET A 155 -22.60 3.31 -30.17
C MET A 155 -24.08 2.95 -30.29
N GLU A 156 -24.52 2.36 -31.41
CA GLU A 156 -25.88 1.84 -31.58
C GLU A 156 -26.15 0.68 -30.60
N GLN A 157 -25.21 -0.26 -30.46
CA GLN A 157 -25.29 -1.31 -29.45
C GLN A 157 -25.38 -0.75 -28.03
N ALA A 158 -24.56 0.25 -27.69
CA ALA A 158 -24.60 0.90 -26.38
C ALA A 158 -25.94 1.61 -26.12
N ARG A 159 -26.50 2.30 -27.13
CA ARG A 159 -27.82 2.93 -27.03
C ARG A 159 -28.91 1.89 -26.79
N GLU A 160 -28.94 0.83 -27.59
CA GLU A 160 -29.94 -0.26 -27.48
C GLU A 160 -29.87 -0.99 -26.13
N ILE A 161 -28.67 -1.20 -25.59
CA ILE A 161 -28.48 -1.80 -24.25
C ILE A 161 -28.98 -0.86 -23.14
N THR A 162 -28.81 0.45 -23.32
CA THR A 162 -29.12 1.44 -22.27
C THR A 162 -30.62 1.75 -22.21
N VAL A 163 -31.19 2.19 -23.33
CA VAL A 163 -32.62 2.41 -23.50
C VAL A 163 -33.00 1.83 -24.87
N PRO A 164 -33.66 0.66 -24.92
CA PRO A 164 -34.01 0.03 -26.19
C PRO A 164 -34.94 0.90 -27.04
N GLY A 165 -34.73 0.89 -28.36
CA GLY A 165 -35.56 1.58 -29.33
C GLY A 165 -35.17 3.03 -29.62
N ASP A 166 -36.00 3.70 -30.40
CA ASP A 166 -35.74 5.06 -30.86
C ASP A 166 -35.95 6.10 -29.75
N TRP A 167 -34.91 6.88 -29.47
CA TRP A 167 -34.92 7.95 -28.47
C TRP A 167 -35.61 9.23 -28.97
N GLY A 168 -35.79 9.37 -30.28
CA GLY A 168 -36.24 10.61 -30.91
C GLY A 168 -35.17 11.70 -30.90
N ALA A 169 -35.56 12.93 -31.22
CA ALA A 169 -34.62 14.06 -31.29
C ALA A 169 -34.10 14.46 -29.90
N PHE A 170 -32.86 14.95 -29.84
CA PHE A 170 -32.33 15.62 -28.65
C PHE A 170 -33.10 16.92 -28.38
N GLU A 171 -33.55 17.12 -27.14
CA GLU A 171 -34.31 18.30 -26.72
C GLU A 171 -33.48 19.27 -25.90
N SER A 172 -32.84 18.78 -24.83
CA SER A 172 -32.10 19.65 -23.90
C SER A 172 -31.15 18.88 -22.97
N PHE A 173 -30.20 19.62 -22.39
CA PHE A 173 -29.43 19.14 -21.23
C PHE A 173 -30.18 19.45 -19.94
N GLY A 174 -30.25 18.45 -19.06
CA GLY A 174 -30.73 18.57 -17.69
C GLY A 174 -29.60 18.91 -16.72
N ASN A 175 -29.65 18.30 -15.53
CA ASN A 175 -28.60 18.48 -14.53
C ASN A 175 -27.26 17.91 -15.01
N ALA A 176 -26.18 18.59 -14.63
CA ALA A 176 -24.82 18.14 -14.83
C ALA A 176 -24.02 18.28 -13.52
N TYR A 177 -23.15 17.31 -13.26
CA TYR A 177 -22.25 17.29 -12.11
C TYR A 177 -20.86 16.90 -12.59
N ALA A 178 -19.84 17.63 -12.17
CA ALA A 178 -18.47 17.29 -12.50
C ALA A 178 -17.62 17.13 -11.23
N THR A 179 -16.73 16.16 -11.24
CA THR A 179 -15.76 15.92 -10.17
C THR A 179 -14.43 15.46 -10.75
N GLU A 180 -13.33 15.95 -10.18
CA GLU A 180 -12.01 15.41 -10.49
C GLU A 180 -11.74 14.20 -9.59
N ILE A 181 -11.26 13.10 -10.15
CA ILE A 181 -10.89 11.87 -9.46
C ILE A 181 -9.42 11.57 -9.74
N SER A 182 -8.60 11.55 -8.68
CA SER A 182 -7.23 11.06 -8.75
C SER A 182 -7.13 9.64 -8.21
N GLN A 183 -6.67 8.70 -9.05
CA GLN A 183 -6.46 7.31 -8.68
C GLN A 183 -5.21 6.75 -9.37
N SER A 184 -4.39 6.01 -8.63
CA SER A 184 -3.20 5.31 -9.16
C SER A 184 -2.22 6.21 -9.95
N GLY A 185 -2.18 7.50 -9.63
CA GLY A 185 -1.30 8.48 -10.31
C GLY A 185 -1.88 9.09 -11.58
N GLN A 186 -3.09 8.70 -11.99
CA GLN A 186 -3.85 9.35 -13.06
C GLN A 186 -4.91 10.27 -12.45
N VAL A 187 -5.25 11.33 -13.18
CA VAL A 187 -6.29 12.28 -12.81
C VAL A 187 -7.35 12.29 -13.91
N PHE A 188 -8.61 12.21 -13.52
CA PHE A 188 -9.74 12.21 -14.42
C PHE A 188 -10.75 13.27 -14.01
N ASP A 189 -11.14 14.14 -14.93
CA ASP A 189 -12.38 14.91 -14.76
C ASP A 189 -13.54 14.04 -15.21
N VAL A 190 -14.43 13.68 -14.29
CA VAL A 190 -15.62 12.86 -14.56
C VAL A 190 -16.86 13.74 -14.46
N VAL A 191 -17.64 13.76 -15.53
CA VAL A 191 -18.88 14.51 -15.66
C VAL A 191 -20.05 13.56 -15.85
N GLU A 192 -21.07 13.70 -15.03
CA GLU A 192 -22.38 13.11 -15.28
C GLU A 192 -23.32 14.19 -15.82
N VAL A 193 -23.78 14.05 -17.06
CA VAL A 193 -24.71 14.99 -17.71
C VAL A 193 -25.98 14.27 -18.15
N VAL A 194 -27.13 14.83 -17.77
CA VAL A 194 -28.44 14.32 -18.21
C VAL A 194 -28.76 14.93 -19.58
N ALA A 195 -29.07 14.07 -20.55
CA ALA A 195 -29.59 14.44 -21.86
C ALA A 195 -31.05 14.00 -21.96
N VAL A 196 -31.92 14.93 -22.34
CA VAL A 196 -33.34 14.69 -22.57
C VAL A 196 -33.59 14.62 -24.07
N TYR A 197 -34.17 13.51 -24.50
CA TYR A 197 -34.65 13.25 -25.85
C TYR A 197 -36.18 13.14 -25.83
N GLU A 198 -36.82 13.24 -27.00
CA GLU A 198 -38.30 13.18 -27.12
C GLU A 198 -38.93 11.94 -26.47
N LYS A 199 -38.22 10.80 -26.50
CA LYS A 199 -38.73 9.49 -26.04
C LYS A 199 -37.86 8.85 -24.96
N ALA A 200 -36.76 9.47 -24.55
CA ALA A 200 -35.82 8.91 -23.60
C ALA A 200 -35.10 9.99 -22.78
N THR A 201 -34.70 9.64 -21.56
CA THR A 201 -33.78 10.45 -20.75
C THR A 201 -32.58 9.59 -20.43
N VAL A 202 -31.39 10.08 -20.77
CA VAL A 202 -30.14 9.32 -20.68
C VAL A 202 -29.11 10.10 -19.89
N THR A 203 -28.45 9.44 -18.95
CA THR A 203 -27.36 10.04 -18.20
C THR A 203 -26.03 9.58 -18.78
N TYR A 204 -25.29 10.53 -19.34
CA TYR A 204 -23.94 10.29 -19.84
C TYR A 204 -22.92 10.51 -18.74
N GLY A 205 -22.09 9.49 -18.49
CA GLY A 205 -20.85 9.63 -17.72
C GLY A 205 -19.68 9.80 -18.68
N ILE A 206 -19.07 10.97 -18.69
CA ILE A 206 -17.95 11.32 -19.57
C ILE A 206 -16.72 11.56 -18.70
N SER A 207 -15.57 11.03 -19.09
CA SER A 207 -14.32 11.25 -18.36
C SER A 207 -13.21 11.77 -19.25
N PHE A 208 -12.46 12.76 -18.77
CA PHE A 208 -11.29 13.33 -19.44
C PHE A 208 -10.01 13.01 -18.65
N LEU A 209 -9.03 12.39 -19.29
CA LEU A 209 -7.71 12.15 -18.70
C LEU A 209 -6.95 13.48 -18.63
N ASN A 210 -6.49 13.82 -17.42
CA ASN A 210 -5.81 15.08 -17.09
C ASN A 210 -6.58 16.35 -17.54
N GLY A 211 -7.91 16.26 -17.68
CA GLY A 211 -8.78 17.35 -18.14
C GLY A 211 -8.63 17.74 -19.62
N GLU A 212 -7.95 16.90 -20.42
CA GLU A 212 -7.66 17.20 -21.82
C GLU A 212 -8.25 16.16 -22.77
N GLU A 213 -7.89 14.88 -22.63
CA GLU A 213 -8.24 13.85 -23.61
C GLU A 213 -9.47 13.06 -23.16
N LEU A 214 -10.42 12.82 -24.07
CA LEU A 214 -11.59 12.00 -23.80
C LEU A 214 -11.14 10.54 -23.53
N ALA A 215 -11.42 10.07 -22.31
CA ALA A 215 -10.93 8.81 -21.76
C ALA A 215 -12.04 7.81 -21.39
N GLY A 216 -13.31 8.24 -21.40
CA GLY A 216 -14.43 7.32 -21.25
C GLY A 216 -15.79 7.97 -21.55
N ILE A 217 -16.70 7.15 -22.08
CA ILE A 217 -18.12 7.45 -22.21
C ILE A 217 -18.90 6.26 -21.65
N ARG A 218 -19.92 6.55 -20.85
CA ARG A 218 -20.90 5.59 -20.34
C ARG A 218 -22.28 6.18 -20.47
N MET A 219 -23.27 5.35 -20.78
CA MET A 219 -24.68 5.75 -20.74
C MET A 219 -25.39 4.95 -19.64
N ARG A 220 -26.40 5.56 -19.02
CA ARG A 220 -27.28 4.95 -18.02
C ARG A 220 -28.69 5.49 -18.13
#